data_AF-K0SLD9-F1
#
_entry.id   AF-K0SLD9-F1
#
_cell.length_a   1.000
_cell.length_b   1.000
_cell.length_c   1.000
_cell.angle_alpha   90.00
_cell.angle_beta   90.00
_cell.angle_gamma   90.00
#
_symmetry.space_group_name_H-M   'P 1'
#
loop_
_entity.id
_entity.type
_entity.pdbx_description
1 polymer ?
#
loop_
_entity_poly.entity_id
_entity_poly.type
_entity_poly.pdbx_seq_one_letter_code
_entity_poly.pdbx_strand_id
1 'polypeptide(L)'
;MGPKRSIARIFFHAVPLVSVPLCSAFSQPKPSHASQESPGIADHSHQNIDLPASFHAAQLTRRKKRRKQTSVTKWIACSSTTEVARAIDKYINEGDTVAELGSQLRDSSMALCQAVGATGKALLVDVERKFPNEKKGQERTSAMRREGDEVDFFPDRAEFVETSSFQLWREALFLREYPKPQYDALVVDMSTVAGNDLDLTCISLVREFIALNRGEEDNICRAVIVKSGSLQNLARRLHHAQRIITGAQTLEEGKVGCHSSIIGAVGVKQYRETIPFVVKEGDVCIEVGSHLGTTTTEIDKAANGGSMGESRGDGFRTGELARMKTKHFGNRACATTNATYDVVYVDIGGLSGSEGLLEAVSLMASISNSLEPRCIVIKSLCIRQLSSCLIPFSEVWQKDRSNA
;
A
#
# COMPACT_ATOMS: atom_id res chain seq x y z
N MET A 1 -22.17 -23.29 -44.23
CA MET A 1 -20.81 -23.67 -43.79
C MET A 1 -20.08 -22.40 -43.37
N GLY A 2 -19.97 -22.14 -42.06
CA GLY A 2 -19.26 -20.97 -41.52
C GLY A 2 -17.89 -21.36 -40.95
N PRO A 3 -16.91 -20.44 -40.87
CA PRO A 3 -15.54 -20.79 -40.52
C PRO A 3 -15.43 -21.10 -39.04
N LYS A 4 -14.89 -22.29 -38.73
CA LYS A 4 -14.51 -22.69 -37.38
C LYS A 4 -13.31 -21.86 -36.94
N ARG A 5 -13.48 -20.99 -35.93
CA ARG A 5 -12.36 -20.33 -35.25
C ARG A 5 -11.64 -21.36 -34.37
N SER A 6 -10.38 -21.62 -34.69
CA SER A 6 -9.50 -22.48 -33.91
C SER A 6 -9.02 -21.73 -32.67
N ILE A 7 -9.30 -22.27 -31.48
CA ILE A 7 -8.82 -21.73 -30.21
C ILE A 7 -7.42 -22.30 -29.96
N ALA A 8 -6.42 -21.44 -29.98
CA ALA A 8 -5.05 -21.77 -29.58
C ALA A 8 -5.02 -22.07 -28.07
N ARG A 9 -4.58 -23.27 -27.69
CA ARG A 9 -4.28 -23.63 -26.31
C ARG A 9 -2.87 -23.16 -25.97
N ILE A 10 -2.76 -22.15 -25.12
CA ILE A 10 -1.49 -21.74 -24.51
C ILE A 10 -1.22 -22.67 -23.33
N PHE A 11 -0.15 -23.47 -23.43
CA PHE A 11 0.38 -24.26 -22.31
C PHE A 11 1.30 -23.37 -21.47
N PHE A 12 0.93 -23.13 -20.21
CA PHE A 12 1.88 -22.64 -19.21
C PHE A 12 2.66 -23.82 -18.64
N HIS A 13 3.94 -23.92 -18.99
CA HIS A 13 4.88 -24.78 -18.29
C HIS A 13 5.15 -24.17 -16.91
N ALA A 14 4.79 -24.90 -15.85
CA ALA A 14 5.21 -24.59 -14.50
C ALA A 14 6.73 -24.77 -14.40
N VAL A 15 7.45 -23.68 -14.13
CA VAL A 15 8.87 -23.72 -13.75
C VAL A 15 8.93 -24.19 -12.30
N PRO A 16 9.66 -25.27 -11.97
CA PRO A 16 9.82 -25.69 -10.58
C PRO A 16 10.64 -24.65 -9.82
N LEU A 17 10.08 -24.17 -8.71
CA LEU A 17 10.79 -23.40 -7.69
C LEU A 17 11.89 -24.30 -7.10
N VAL A 18 13.14 -23.98 -7.45
CA VAL A 18 14.32 -24.56 -6.81
C VAL A 18 14.48 -23.88 -5.45
N SER A 19 14.25 -24.63 -4.38
CA SER A 19 14.55 -24.20 -3.01
C SER A 19 16.06 -24.00 -2.86
N VAL A 20 16.48 -22.77 -2.62
CA VAL A 20 17.86 -22.46 -2.19
C VAL A 20 17.92 -22.60 -0.68
N PRO A 21 18.82 -23.42 -0.11
CA PRO A 21 18.97 -23.52 1.34
C PRO A 21 19.61 -22.25 1.88
N LEU A 22 18.95 -21.61 2.84
CA LEU A 22 19.52 -20.54 3.65
C LEU A 22 20.59 -21.16 4.57
N CYS A 23 21.87 -20.92 4.27
CA CYS A 23 22.98 -21.25 5.17
C CYS A 23 22.92 -20.32 6.39
N SER A 24 22.66 -20.91 7.55
CA SER A 24 22.87 -20.34 8.87
C SER A 24 24.36 -20.34 9.23
N ALA A 25 24.98 -19.16 9.35
CA ALA A 25 26.26 -18.99 10.05
C ALA A 25 26.46 -17.53 10.48
N PHE A 26 25.89 -17.16 11.63
CA PHE A 26 26.38 -16.03 12.43
C PHE A 26 26.63 -16.55 13.85
N SER A 27 27.88 -16.97 14.10
CA SER A 27 28.39 -17.22 15.44
C SER A 27 28.62 -15.88 16.14
N GLN A 28 27.93 -15.66 17.25
CA GLN A 28 28.23 -14.55 18.15
C GLN A 28 29.53 -14.83 18.93
N PRO A 29 30.40 -13.83 19.11
CA PRO A 29 31.54 -13.97 20.01
C PRO A 29 31.09 -13.89 21.48
N LYS A 30 31.60 -14.81 22.29
CA LYS A 30 31.50 -14.80 23.76
C LYS A 30 32.13 -13.51 24.34
N PRO A 31 31.52 -12.87 25.34
CA PRO A 31 32.19 -11.84 26.11
C PRO A 31 33.16 -12.50 27.12
N SER A 32 34.42 -12.08 27.08
CA SER A 32 35.43 -12.41 28.08
C SER A 32 35.32 -11.47 29.28
N HIS A 33 35.21 -12.05 30.47
CA HIS A 33 35.41 -11.36 31.75
C HIS A 33 36.85 -10.84 31.86
N ALA A 34 37.00 -9.54 32.12
CA ALA A 34 38.21 -8.97 32.70
C ALA A 34 37.82 -7.90 33.73
N SER A 35 38.47 -8.01 34.87
CA SER A 35 38.25 -7.35 36.16
C SER A 35 39.01 -6.04 36.32
N GLN A 36 38.55 -5.21 37.28
CA GLN A 36 39.28 -4.16 38.03
C GLN A 36 39.68 -2.90 37.20
N GLU A 37 39.56 -1.64 37.64
CA GLU A 37 39.58 -0.99 38.97
C GLU A 37 38.68 0.27 38.95
N SER A 38 38.20 0.71 40.11
CA SER A 38 37.45 1.96 40.29
C SER A 38 38.28 2.99 41.06
N PRO A 39 38.34 4.27 40.65
CA PRO A 39 38.80 5.34 41.53
C PRO A 39 37.63 6.20 42.07
N GLY A 40 37.60 6.31 43.40
CA GLY A 40 37.27 7.52 44.17
C GLY A 40 36.00 8.29 43.85
N ILE A 41 34.93 8.02 44.60
CA ILE A 41 33.78 8.93 44.73
C ILE A 41 34.16 10.04 45.72
N ALA A 42 34.15 11.29 45.23
CA ALA A 42 34.18 12.48 46.06
C ALA A 42 32.76 12.82 46.53
N ASP A 43 32.65 13.05 47.84
CA ASP A 43 31.45 13.31 48.61
C ASP A 43 30.95 14.75 48.34
N HIS A 44 29.80 14.88 47.66
CA HIS A 44 29.09 16.15 47.51
C HIS A 44 27.77 16.08 48.28
N SER A 45 27.78 16.74 49.43
CA SER A 45 26.63 17.00 50.29
C SER A 45 25.54 17.78 49.55
N HIS A 46 24.45 17.10 49.19
CA HIS A 46 23.23 17.75 48.74
C HIS A 46 22.44 18.28 49.94
N GLN A 47 22.28 19.60 50.00
CA GLN A 47 21.33 20.26 50.90
C GLN A 47 19.90 19.98 50.38
N ASN A 48 19.10 19.29 51.18
CA ASN A 48 17.66 19.14 50.98
C ASN A 48 16.98 20.50 51.20
N ILE A 49 16.47 21.10 50.13
CA ILE A 49 15.53 22.21 50.21
C ILE A 49 14.13 21.59 50.19
N ASP A 50 13.47 21.58 51.35
CA ASP A 50 12.08 21.16 51.50
C ASP A 50 11.15 22.12 50.74
N LEU A 51 10.67 21.68 49.57
CA LEU A 51 9.59 22.34 48.84
C LEU A 51 8.24 21.73 49.25
N PRO A 52 7.18 22.56 49.41
CA PRO A 52 5.90 22.12 49.94
C PRO A 52 5.19 21.12 49.01
N ALA A 53 4.74 20.01 49.59
CA ALA A 53 4.07 18.87 48.95
C ALA A 53 2.77 19.19 48.18
N SER A 54 2.30 20.44 48.21
CA SER A 54 1.05 20.88 47.59
C SER A 54 1.17 21.26 46.11
N PHE A 55 2.39 21.35 45.54
CA PHE A 55 2.58 21.68 44.11
C PHE A 55 2.71 20.47 43.18
N HIS A 56 3.03 19.27 43.69
CA HIS A 56 3.23 18.08 42.86
C HIS A 56 1.93 17.35 42.47
N ALA A 57 0.88 17.40 43.31
CA ALA A 57 -0.37 16.69 43.05
C ALA A 57 -1.22 17.32 41.91
N ALA A 58 -1.05 18.62 41.64
CA ALA A 58 -1.79 19.34 40.60
C ALA A 58 -1.14 19.22 39.19
N GLN A 59 0.17 18.94 39.11
CA GLN A 59 0.83 18.68 37.82
C GLN A 59 0.72 17.21 37.37
N LEU A 60 0.62 16.25 38.30
CA LEU A 60 0.48 14.82 37.96
C LEU A 60 -0.91 14.44 37.44
N THR A 61 -1.96 15.20 37.77
CA THR A 61 -3.35 14.91 37.35
C THR A 61 -3.79 15.63 36.07
N ARG A 62 -2.98 16.55 35.52
CA ARG A 62 -3.17 17.16 34.19
C ARG A 62 -2.37 16.51 33.06
N ARG A 63 -1.61 15.45 33.33
CA ARG A 63 -1.24 14.43 32.32
C ARG A 63 -2.40 13.46 32.05
N LYS A 64 -3.61 13.99 31.89
CA LYS A 64 -4.68 13.27 31.21
C LYS A 64 -4.12 12.90 29.85
N LYS A 65 -3.89 11.59 29.66
CA LYS A 65 -3.56 10.92 28.40
C LYS A 65 -4.39 11.52 27.27
N ARG A 66 -3.90 12.60 26.65
CA ARG A 66 -4.11 12.82 25.22
C ARG A 66 -3.44 11.59 24.62
N ARG A 67 -4.24 10.54 24.38
CA ARG A 67 -3.90 9.52 23.39
C ARG A 67 -3.60 10.37 22.15
N LYS A 68 -2.32 10.69 21.91
CA LYS A 68 -1.87 11.29 20.66
C LYS A 68 -2.48 10.37 19.62
N GLN A 69 -3.49 10.87 18.93
CA GLN A 69 -4.10 10.16 17.84
C GLN A 69 -2.99 10.06 16.82
N THR A 70 -2.30 8.92 16.79
CA THR A 70 -1.21 8.69 15.86
C THR A 70 -1.86 8.71 14.47
N SER A 71 -1.62 9.79 13.74
CA SER A 71 -2.11 9.92 12.38
C SER A 71 -1.46 8.81 11.58
N VAL A 72 -2.28 7.95 10.98
CA VAL A 72 -1.79 6.92 10.06
C VAL A 72 -1.22 7.62 8.83
N THR A 73 -0.01 7.26 8.41
CA THR A 73 0.63 7.74 7.18
C THR A 73 -0.31 7.52 5.99
N LYS A 74 -0.61 8.58 5.25
CA LYS A 74 -1.47 8.51 4.05
C LYS A 74 -0.64 8.11 2.83
N TRP A 75 -1.13 7.20 2.01
CA TRP A 75 -0.49 6.81 0.75
C TRP A 75 -1.32 7.37 -0.39
N ILE A 76 -0.78 8.37 -1.09
CA ILE A 76 -1.47 9.12 -2.14
C ILE A 76 -1.05 8.56 -3.50
N ALA A 77 -1.92 7.78 -4.14
CA ALA A 77 -1.64 7.16 -5.43
C ALA A 77 -2.08 8.05 -6.59
N CYS A 78 -1.13 8.37 -7.46
CA CYS A 78 -1.25 9.27 -8.61
C CYS A 78 -1.00 8.48 -9.91
N SER A 79 -1.83 8.67 -10.95
CA SER A 79 -1.58 8.04 -12.27
C SER A 79 -0.58 8.80 -13.13
N SER A 80 -0.31 10.06 -12.82
CA SER A 80 0.47 10.95 -13.69
C SER A 80 1.36 11.90 -12.90
N THR A 81 2.39 12.44 -13.56
CA THR A 81 3.28 13.47 -12.99
C THR A 81 2.50 14.72 -12.59
N THR A 82 1.49 15.10 -13.36
CA THR A 82 0.61 16.24 -13.02
C THR A 82 -0.16 15.99 -11.72
N GLU A 83 -0.64 14.77 -11.48
CA GLU A 83 -1.25 14.43 -10.19
C GLU A 83 -0.23 14.43 -9.05
N VAL A 84 1.00 13.97 -9.29
CA VAL A 84 2.08 14.04 -8.30
C VAL A 84 2.37 15.49 -7.89
N ALA A 85 2.54 16.40 -8.85
CA ALA A 85 2.80 17.82 -8.56
C ALA A 85 1.68 18.46 -7.73
N ARG A 86 0.41 18.15 -8.04
CA ARG A 86 -0.74 18.61 -7.24
C ARG A 86 -0.81 17.95 -5.87
N ALA A 87 -0.42 16.69 -5.75
CA ALA A 87 -0.34 16.01 -4.47
C ALA A 87 0.77 16.61 -3.60
N ILE A 88 1.90 16.98 -4.20
CA ILE A 88 2.99 17.69 -3.51
C ILE A 88 2.47 19.00 -2.93
N ASP A 89 1.85 19.86 -3.75
CA ASP A 89 1.26 21.13 -3.31
C ASP A 89 0.26 20.97 -2.14
N LYS A 90 -0.50 19.86 -2.12
CA LYS A 90 -1.49 19.61 -1.08
C LYS A 90 -0.93 19.03 0.22
N TYR A 91 0.10 18.19 0.15
CA TYR A 91 0.52 17.33 1.27
C TYR A 91 1.91 17.65 1.82
N ILE A 92 2.72 18.39 1.07
CA ILE A 92 4.03 18.87 1.48
C ILE A 92 3.87 20.29 2.01
N ASN A 93 4.45 20.55 3.18
CA ASN A 93 4.46 21.85 3.81
C ASN A 93 5.84 22.50 3.66
N GLU A 94 5.85 23.83 3.70
CA GLU A 94 7.10 24.59 3.85
C GLU A 94 7.84 24.16 5.14
N GLY A 95 9.15 23.95 5.03
CA GLY A 95 10.00 23.46 6.12
C GLY A 95 10.09 21.95 6.25
N ASP A 96 9.34 21.17 5.46
CA ASP A 96 9.43 19.71 5.51
C ASP A 96 10.81 19.19 5.07
N THR A 97 11.21 18.06 5.66
CA THR A 97 12.29 17.20 5.14
C THR A 97 11.67 16.06 4.33
N VAL A 98 11.89 16.04 3.01
CA VAL A 98 11.23 15.10 2.08
C VAL A 98 12.26 14.29 1.30
N ALA A 99 11.96 13.00 1.10
CA ALA A 99 12.72 12.16 0.18
C ALA A 99 11.96 11.99 -1.14
N GLU A 100 12.66 12.00 -2.28
CA GLU A 100 12.14 11.57 -3.59
C GLU A 100 12.92 10.35 -4.10
N LEU A 101 12.23 9.28 -4.47
CA LEU A 101 12.82 8.10 -5.12
C LEU A 101 12.41 8.04 -6.59
N GLY A 102 13.40 7.90 -7.47
CA GLY A 102 13.20 7.96 -8.92
C GLY A 102 13.15 9.41 -9.42
N SER A 103 13.95 10.29 -8.81
CA SER A 103 14.00 11.70 -9.19
C SER A 103 14.53 11.85 -10.62
N GLN A 104 13.92 12.74 -11.41
CA GLN A 104 14.43 13.14 -12.73
C GLN A 104 14.82 14.62 -12.76
N LEU A 105 14.85 15.33 -11.63
CA LEU A 105 15.18 16.78 -11.59
C LEU A 105 14.31 17.60 -12.56
N ARG A 106 13.01 17.27 -12.61
CA ARG A 106 12.00 17.88 -13.50
C ARG A 106 10.75 18.24 -12.70
N ASP A 107 9.60 18.33 -13.37
CA ASP A 107 8.32 18.81 -12.85
C ASP A 107 7.99 18.36 -11.41
N SER A 108 8.14 17.06 -11.08
CA SER A 108 7.88 16.57 -9.72
C SER A 108 8.89 17.10 -8.70
N SER A 109 10.18 16.99 -9.01
CA SER A 109 11.28 17.46 -8.17
C SER A 109 11.26 18.98 -7.99
N MET A 110 10.90 19.72 -9.05
CA MET A 110 10.74 21.18 -9.01
C MET A 110 9.56 21.58 -8.12
N ALA A 111 8.39 20.95 -8.33
CA ALA A 111 7.23 21.18 -7.47
C ALA A 111 7.55 20.84 -6.01
N LEU A 112 8.31 19.77 -5.77
CA LEU A 112 8.75 19.38 -4.43
C LEU A 112 9.65 20.44 -3.79
N CYS A 113 10.70 20.87 -4.47
CA CYS A 113 11.66 21.84 -3.94
C CYS A 113 11.03 23.24 -3.73
N GLN A 114 10.03 23.58 -4.55
CA GLN A 114 9.21 24.77 -4.34
C GLN A 114 8.33 24.63 -3.10
N ALA A 115 7.63 23.50 -2.94
CA ALA A 115 6.71 23.27 -1.83
C ALA A 115 7.41 23.21 -0.45
N VAL A 116 8.59 22.57 -0.37
CA VAL A 116 9.35 22.54 0.90
C VAL A 116 9.92 23.91 1.29
N GLY A 117 9.99 24.87 0.37
CA GLY A 117 10.46 26.23 0.65
C GLY A 117 11.94 26.30 1.05
N ALA A 118 12.39 27.50 1.45
CA ALA A 118 13.81 27.77 1.73
C ALA A 118 14.30 27.18 3.06
N THR A 119 13.38 26.84 3.96
CA THR A 119 13.69 26.24 5.25
C THR A 119 13.60 24.71 5.25
N GLY A 120 13.05 24.13 4.19
CA GLY A 120 12.90 22.68 4.04
C GLY A 120 14.12 22.04 3.39
N LYS A 121 14.08 20.71 3.29
CA LYS A 121 15.14 19.91 2.65
C LYS A 121 14.52 18.82 1.77
N ALA A 122 15.12 18.59 0.63
CA ALA A 122 14.74 17.53 -0.30
C ALA A 122 15.95 16.64 -0.61
N LEU A 123 15.86 15.35 -0.27
CA LEU A 123 16.84 14.35 -0.70
C LEU A 123 16.30 13.59 -1.92
N LEU A 124 16.92 13.80 -3.06
CA LEU A 124 16.48 13.32 -4.36
C LEU A 124 17.37 12.15 -4.80
N VAL A 125 16.80 10.95 -4.91
CA VAL A 125 17.56 9.74 -5.26
C VAL A 125 17.13 9.21 -6.61
N ASP A 126 18.09 8.88 -7.47
CA ASP A 126 17.88 8.13 -8.71
C ASP A 126 18.94 7.04 -8.89
N VAL A 127 18.65 6.11 -9.79
CA VAL A 127 19.64 5.14 -10.27
C VAL A 127 20.43 5.78 -11.41
N GLU A 128 21.71 5.46 -11.51
CA GLU A 128 22.57 5.83 -12.63
C GLU A 128 21.95 5.34 -13.95
N ARG A 129 21.76 6.26 -14.90
CA ARG A 129 21.15 5.96 -16.20
C ARG A 129 22.11 6.29 -17.32
N LYS A 130 22.09 5.44 -18.34
CA LYS A 130 22.67 5.82 -19.64
C LYS A 130 21.77 6.86 -20.28
N PHE A 131 22.29 8.07 -20.42
CA PHE A 131 21.62 9.10 -21.21
C PHE A 131 21.53 8.65 -22.66
N PRO A 132 20.34 8.70 -23.30
CA PRO A 132 20.22 8.30 -24.69
C PRO A 132 21.12 9.20 -25.55
N ASN A 133 22.01 8.61 -26.35
CA ASN A 133 22.91 9.37 -27.23
C ASN A 133 22.10 10.39 -28.02
N GLU A 134 22.52 11.65 -27.99
CA GLU A 134 21.84 12.73 -28.70
C GLU A 134 21.90 12.45 -30.20
N LYS A 135 20.77 12.01 -30.76
CA LYS A 135 20.62 11.95 -32.21
C LYS A 135 20.53 13.38 -32.72
N LYS A 136 21.48 13.78 -33.56
CA LYS A 136 21.49 15.09 -34.21
C LYS A 136 20.11 15.39 -34.80
N GLY A 137 19.45 16.44 -34.30
CA GLY A 137 18.22 16.99 -34.87
C GLY A 137 16.89 16.52 -34.27
N GLN A 138 16.87 15.71 -33.20
CA GLN A 138 15.64 15.47 -32.44
C GLN A 138 15.64 16.27 -31.14
N GLU A 139 14.62 17.11 -30.96
CA GLU A 139 14.34 17.71 -29.65
C GLU A 139 14.06 16.59 -28.64
N ARG A 140 14.89 16.51 -27.61
CA ARG A 140 14.70 15.58 -26.50
C ARG A 140 13.41 15.91 -25.77
N THR A 141 12.71 14.88 -25.30
CA THR A 141 11.60 15.06 -24.38
C THR A 141 12.12 15.73 -23.10
N SER A 142 11.42 16.75 -22.61
CA SER A 142 11.74 17.45 -21.35
C SER A 142 11.70 16.55 -20.11
N ALA A 143 11.26 15.30 -20.27
CA ALA A 143 11.02 14.35 -19.20
C ALA A 143 12.28 13.75 -18.56
N MET A 144 13.45 13.82 -19.20
CA MET A 144 14.70 13.23 -18.69
C MET A 144 15.66 14.31 -18.16
N ARG A 145 16.36 14.02 -17.05
CA ARG A 145 17.49 14.84 -16.59
C ARG A 145 18.60 14.92 -17.64
N ARG A 146 19.37 16.00 -17.61
CA ARG A 146 20.59 16.20 -18.39
C ARG A 146 21.78 16.08 -17.45
N GLU A 147 22.93 15.76 -18.04
CA GLU A 147 24.20 15.76 -17.32
C GLU A 147 24.49 17.18 -16.79
N GLY A 148 24.81 17.30 -15.50
CA GLY A 148 25.08 18.58 -14.84
C GLY A 148 23.86 19.28 -14.26
N ASP A 149 22.63 18.80 -14.52
CA ASP A 149 21.43 19.41 -13.95
C ASP A 149 21.48 19.40 -12.41
N GLU A 150 22.13 18.39 -11.81
CA GLU A 150 22.26 18.20 -10.37
C GLU A 150 23.05 19.32 -9.65
N VAL A 151 23.91 20.06 -10.36
CA VAL A 151 24.79 21.07 -9.74
C VAL A 151 24.03 22.32 -9.33
N ASP A 152 23.12 22.78 -10.19
CA ASP A 152 22.37 24.02 -10.00
C ASP A 152 20.91 23.78 -9.58
N PHE A 153 20.52 22.53 -9.34
CA PHE A 153 19.15 22.19 -8.99
C PHE A 153 18.86 22.52 -7.52
N PHE A 154 18.31 23.71 -7.26
CA PHE A 154 17.91 24.15 -5.91
C PHE A 154 19.01 23.92 -4.85
N PRO A 155 20.23 24.48 -5.04
CA PRO A 155 21.42 24.13 -4.28
C PRO A 155 21.34 24.47 -2.78
N ASP A 156 20.37 25.28 -2.38
CA ASP A 156 20.12 25.68 -1.00
C ASP A 156 19.31 24.65 -0.20
N ARG A 157 18.58 23.75 -0.87
CA ARG A 157 17.60 22.86 -0.22
C ARG A 157 17.53 21.44 -0.78
N ALA A 158 18.05 21.21 -1.99
CA ALA A 158 18.02 19.90 -2.63
C ALA A 158 19.41 19.27 -2.60
N GLU A 159 19.46 17.99 -2.24
CA GLU A 159 20.62 17.14 -2.41
C GLU A 159 20.26 16.01 -3.37
N PHE A 160 21.05 15.85 -4.42
CA PHE A 160 20.87 14.76 -5.39
C PHE A 160 21.87 13.63 -5.14
N VAL A 161 21.37 12.39 -5.08
CA VAL A 161 22.16 11.18 -4.87
C VAL A 161 21.90 10.21 -5.99
N GLU A 162 22.95 9.94 -6.75
CA GLU A 162 22.94 8.89 -7.76
C GLU A 162 23.43 7.57 -7.16
N THR A 163 22.69 6.49 -7.43
CA THR A 163 23.02 5.14 -6.96
C THR A 163 23.30 4.21 -8.13
N SER A 164 24.22 3.26 -7.98
CA SER A 164 24.52 2.29 -9.05
C SER A 164 23.40 1.27 -9.27
N SER A 165 22.51 1.09 -8.29
CA SER A 165 21.35 0.21 -8.37
C SER A 165 20.26 0.69 -7.42
N PHE A 166 19.01 0.40 -7.76
CA PHE A 166 17.89 0.82 -6.91
C PHE A 166 17.95 0.21 -5.51
N GLN A 167 18.51 -1.00 -5.34
CA GLN A 167 18.61 -1.66 -4.03
C GLN A 167 19.33 -0.82 -2.98
N LEU A 168 20.18 0.12 -3.42
CA LEU A 168 20.97 1.02 -2.56
C LEU A 168 20.19 2.25 -2.06
N TRP A 169 18.88 2.32 -2.31
CA TRP A 169 18.04 3.43 -1.86
C TRP A 169 18.04 3.57 -0.32
N ARG A 170 18.19 2.46 0.42
CA ARG A 170 18.21 2.48 1.90
C ARG A 170 19.46 3.18 2.42
N GLU A 171 20.60 2.85 1.82
CA GLU A 171 21.89 3.43 2.09
C GLU A 171 21.83 4.92 1.81
N ALA A 172 21.33 5.29 0.62
CA ALA A 172 21.17 6.67 0.19
C ALA A 172 20.31 7.49 1.17
N LEU A 173 19.18 6.95 1.64
CA LEU A 173 18.25 7.69 2.49
C LEU A 173 18.60 7.68 3.97
N PHE A 174 19.16 6.60 4.53
CA PHE A 174 19.20 6.41 5.99
C PHE A 174 20.58 6.12 6.58
N LEU A 175 21.58 5.76 5.76
CA LEU A 175 22.89 5.30 6.27
C LEU A 175 24.05 6.26 5.97
N ARG A 176 23.77 7.41 5.34
CA ARG A 176 24.79 8.41 5.00
C ARG A 176 25.14 9.35 6.16
N GLU A 177 24.18 9.64 7.03
CA GLU A 177 24.32 10.65 8.08
C GLU A 177 24.01 10.10 9.47
N TYR A 178 24.70 10.65 10.46
CA TYR A 178 24.39 10.45 11.87
C TYR A 178 24.17 11.81 12.56
N PRO A 179 23.02 12.04 13.21
CA PRO A 179 21.94 11.08 13.45
C PRO A 179 21.18 10.70 12.18
N LYS A 180 20.54 9.52 12.20
CA LYS A 180 19.74 9.01 11.08
C LYS A 180 18.67 10.05 10.71
N PRO A 181 18.55 10.43 9.43
CA PRO A 181 17.56 11.41 9.00
C PRO A 181 16.14 10.86 9.17
N GLN A 182 15.20 11.79 9.41
CA GLN A 182 13.77 11.52 9.46
C GLN A 182 13.08 12.37 8.40
N TYR A 183 12.17 11.74 7.68
CA TYR A 183 11.43 12.39 6.60
C TYR A 183 9.96 12.58 7.00
N ASP A 184 9.44 13.77 6.74
CA ASP A 184 8.04 14.12 6.94
C ASP A 184 7.15 13.52 5.84
N ALA A 185 7.72 13.32 4.65
CA ALA A 185 7.05 12.72 3.52
C ALA A 185 8.02 11.97 2.59
N LEU A 186 7.43 11.13 1.73
CA LEU A 186 8.13 10.46 0.64
C LEU A 186 7.39 10.70 -0.68
N VAL A 187 8.13 10.97 -1.75
CA VAL A 187 7.64 10.98 -3.13
C VAL A 187 8.30 9.83 -3.89
N VAL A 188 7.55 9.03 -4.63
CA VAL A 188 8.08 7.88 -5.38
C VAL A 188 7.56 7.89 -6.80
N ASP A 189 8.45 7.85 -7.80
CA ASP A 189 8.11 7.52 -9.17
C ASP A 189 8.49 6.09 -9.52
N MET A 190 7.54 5.17 -9.40
CA MET A 190 7.76 3.74 -9.63
C MET A 190 8.13 3.42 -11.08
N SER A 191 7.58 4.16 -12.04
CA SER A 191 7.90 3.96 -13.45
C SER A 191 9.35 4.29 -13.74
N THR A 192 9.89 5.28 -13.05
CA THR A 192 11.29 5.68 -13.13
C THR A 192 12.17 4.65 -12.42
N VAL A 193 11.80 4.22 -11.21
CA VAL A 193 12.55 3.28 -10.37
C VAL A 193 12.65 1.87 -10.96
N ALA A 194 11.52 1.27 -11.33
CA ALA A 194 11.43 -0.15 -11.66
C ALA A 194 11.21 -0.42 -13.16
N GLY A 195 11.05 0.64 -13.97
CA GLY A 195 10.71 0.54 -15.40
C GLY A 195 9.30 0.04 -15.68
N ASN A 196 8.63 -0.57 -14.70
CA ASN A 196 7.28 -1.09 -14.77
C ASN A 196 6.48 -0.67 -13.54
N ASP A 197 5.19 -0.44 -13.75
CA ASP A 197 4.27 -0.01 -12.71
C ASP A 197 3.69 -1.20 -11.93
N LEU A 198 4.48 -1.74 -11.00
CA LEU A 198 4.15 -2.93 -10.20
C LEU A 198 3.67 -2.55 -8.79
N ASP A 199 2.40 -2.81 -8.51
CA ASP A 199 1.74 -2.50 -7.24
C ASP A 199 2.38 -3.20 -6.03
N LEU A 200 2.70 -4.50 -6.12
CA LEU A 200 3.32 -5.26 -5.04
C LEU A 200 4.70 -4.71 -4.65
N THR A 201 5.52 -4.36 -5.65
CA THR A 201 6.84 -3.75 -5.43
C THR A 201 6.70 -2.41 -4.75
N CYS A 202 5.73 -1.60 -5.19
CA CYS A 202 5.47 -0.31 -4.58
C CYS A 202 5.00 -0.43 -3.12
N ILE A 203 4.03 -1.31 -2.84
CA ILE A 203 3.54 -1.56 -1.48
C ILE A 203 4.69 -2.01 -0.57
N SER A 204 5.54 -2.91 -1.05
CA SER A 204 6.71 -3.39 -0.30
C SER A 204 7.67 -2.24 0.04
N LEU A 205 8.06 -1.45 -0.95
CA LEU A 205 8.92 -0.27 -0.81
C LEU A 205 8.36 0.72 0.21
N VAL A 206 7.09 1.09 0.09
CA VAL A 206 6.47 2.08 0.99
C VAL A 206 6.44 1.57 2.42
N ARG A 207 6.13 0.30 2.65
CA ARG A 207 6.15 -0.30 4.00
C ARG A 207 7.52 -0.29 4.60
N GLU A 208 8.51 -0.68 3.82
CA GLU A 208 9.90 -0.71 4.27
C GLU A 208 10.40 0.68 4.59
N PHE A 209 10.13 1.68 3.74
CA PHE A 209 10.44 3.07 4.02
C PHE A 209 9.78 3.54 5.32
N ILE A 210 8.48 3.29 5.52
CA ILE A 210 7.79 3.69 6.76
C ILE A 210 8.39 3.00 7.98
N ALA A 211 8.79 1.73 7.87
CA ALA A 211 9.44 1.00 8.95
C ALA A 211 10.81 1.59 9.28
N LEU A 212 11.61 1.90 8.26
CA LEU A 212 12.92 2.52 8.41
C LEU A 212 12.82 3.98 8.89
N ASN A 213 11.84 4.75 8.46
CA ASN A 213 11.70 6.16 8.84
C ASN A 213 11.23 6.37 10.29
N ARG A 214 10.79 5.31 10.97
CA ARG A 214 10.47 5.38 12.41
C ARG A 214 11.76 5.57 13.20
N GLY A 215 11.98 6.79 13.69
CA GLY A 215 13.01 7.11 14.65
C GLY A 215 12.57 6.90 16.10
N GLU A 216 13.45 7.27 17.04
CA GLU A 216 13.12 7.32 18.47
C GLU A 216 12.14 8.45 18.80
N GLU A 217 12.16 9.51 17.99
CA GLU A 217 11.24 10.63 18.10
C GLU A 217 9.89 10.30 17.44
N ASP A 218 8.82 10.85 18.01
CA ASP A 218 7.43 10.72 17.54
C ASP A 218 7.17 11.35 16.14
N ASN A 219 8.21 11.65 15.34
CA ASN A 219 8.01 12.19 14.00
C ASN A 219 7.56 11.09 13.04
N ILE A 220 6.27 11.10 12.73
CA ILE A 220 5.64 10.11 11.86
C ILE A 220 5.59 10.71 10.45
N CYS A 221 6.16 9.99 9.46
CA CYS A 221 5.95 10.30 8.05
C CYS A 221 4.44 10.46 7.79
N ARG A 222 4.04 11.66 7.36
CA ARG A 222 2.64 12.06 7.26
C ARG A 222 2.01 11.56 5.96
N ALA A 223 2.78 11.62 4.88
CA ALA A 223 2.32 11.28 3.54
C ALA A 223 3.39 10.57 2.72
N VAL A 224 2.95 9.60 1.92
CA VAL A 224 3.74 8.97 0.86
C VAL A 224 3.00 9.17 -0.44
N ILE A 225 3.56 9.95 -1.36
CA ILE A 225 3.00 10.24 -2.67
C ILE A 225 3.65 9.30 -3.68
N VAL A 226 2.85 8.53 -4.41
CA VAL A 226 3.33 7.53 -5.35
C VAL A 226 2.77 7.78 -6.74
N LYS A 227 3.63 7.91 -7.74
CA LYS A 227 3.26 7.78 -9.15
C LYS A 227 3.19 6.30 -9.55
N SER A 228 1.97 5.78 -9.56
CA SER A 228 1.65 4.41 -9.94
C SER A 228 0.18 4.35 -10.35
N GLY A 229 -0.07 4.09 -11.64
CA GLY A 229 -1.41 3.86 -12.18
C GLY A 229 -2.02 2.55 -11.66
N SER A 230 -1.21 1.49 -11.51
CA SER A 230 -1.65 0.21 -10.94
C SER A 230 -2.08 0.37 -9.48
N LEU A 231 -1.29 1.07 -8.66
CA LEU A 231 -1.65 1.35 -7.27
C LEU A 231 -2.84 2.30 -7.17
N GLN A 232 -2.96 3.29 -8.06
CA GLN A 232 -4.15 4.16 -8.11
C GLN A 232 -5.41 3.37 -8.46
N ASN A 233 -5.32 2.44 -9.43
CA ASN A 233 -6.42 1.56 -9.79
C ASN A 233 -6.80 0.64 -8.63
N LEU A 234 -5.82 0.10 -7.89
CA LEU A 234 -6.07 -0.67 -6.68
C LEU A 234 -6.77 0.20 -5.62
N ALA A 235 -6.27 1.42 -5.37
CA ALA A 235 -6.82 2.35 -4.39
C ALA A 235 -8.31 2.64 -4.63
N ARG A 236 -8.70 2.89 -5.89
CA ARG A 236 -10.10 3.13 -6.28
C ARG A 236 -11.03 1.95 -6.05
N ARG A 237 -10.49 0.73 -6.04
CA ARG A 237 -11.25 -0.51 -5.86
C ARG A 237 -11.31 -0.94 -4.41
N LEU A 238 -10.45 -0.40 -3.54
CA LEU A 238 -10.39 -0.78 -2.14
C LEU A 238 -11.41 -0.01 -1.30
N HIS A 239 -12.20 -0.74 -0.55
CA HIS A 239 -13.21 -0.22 0.35
C HIS A 239 -13.04 -0.79 1.75
N HIS A 240 -13.34 0.05 2.74
CA HIS A 240 -13.27 -0.32 4.14
C HIS A 240 -14.64 -0.81 4.62
N ALA A 241 -14.77 -2.08 5.01
CA ALA A 241 -16.06 -2.68 5.36
C ALA A 241 -16.89 -1.85 6.36
N GLN A 242 -16.26 -1.34 7.43
CA GLN A 242 -16.97 -0.51 8.41
C GLN A 242 -17.59 0.75 7.80
N ARG A 243 -16.94 1.36 6.80
CA ARG A 243 -17.44 2.60 6.17
C ARG A 243 -18.67 2.29 5.33
N ILE A 244 -18.72 1.11 4.70
CA ILE A 244 -19.91 0.62 3.99
C ILE A 244 -21.04 0.36 5.00
N ILE A 245 -20.77 -0.43 6.04
CA ILE A 245 -21.77 -0.82 7.05
C ILE A 245 -22.38 0.40 7.75
N THR A 246 -21.58 1.46 7.98
CA THR A 246 -22.04 2.70 8.63
C THR A 246 -22.68 3.71 7.67
N GLY A 247 -22.69 3.43 6.36
CA GLY A 247 -23.17 4.35 5.34
C GLY A 247 -22.22 5.53 5.03
N ALA A 248 -21.01 5.54 5.61
CA ALA A 248 -19.99 6.55 5.32
C ALA A 248 -19.33 6.40 3.94
N GLN A 249 -19.50 5.23 3.29
CA GLN A 249 -19.05 4.96 1.93
C GLN A 249 -20.08 4.09 1.22
N THR A 250 -20.45 4.46 0.00
CA THR A 250 -21.34 3.65 -0.87
C THR A 250 -20.51 2.91 -1.90
N LEU A 251 -20.95 1.72 -2.30
CA LEU A 251 -20.37 1.00 -3.43
C LEU A 251 -20.96 1.57 -4.73
N GLU A 252 -20.10 1.98 -5.67
CA GLU A 252 -20.57 2.39 -6.99
C GLU A 252 -20.97 1.15 -7.80
N GLU A 253 -22.25 1.01 -8.12
CA GLU A 253 -22.72 -0.07 -8.97
C GLU A 253 -22.64 0.30 -10.45
N GLY A 254 -22.21 -0.64 -11.30
CA GLY A 254 -22.64 -0.64 -12.70
C GLY A 254 -21.94 0.31 -13.68
N LYS A 255 -20.76 0.87 -13.37
CA LYS A 255 -19.94 1.46 -14.44
C LYS A 255 -19.41 0.32 -15.32
N VAL A 256 -19.95 0.20 -16.53
CA VAL A 256 -19.51 -0.77 -17.54
C VAL A 256 -18.00 -0.62 -17.75
N GLY A 257 -17.25 -1.71 -17.61
CA GLY A 257 -15.77 -1.71 -17.66
C GLY A 257 -15.08 -1.40 -16.33
N CYS A 258 -15.82 -1.25 -15.23
CA CYS A 258 -15.22 -1.06 -13.90
C CYS A 258 -14.68 -2.40 -13.36
N HIS A 259 -13.46 -2.37 -12.84
CA HIS A 259 -12.82 -3.50 -12.17
C HIS A 259 -13.58 -3.90 -10.88
N SER A 260 -13.37 -5.14 -10.41
CA SER A 260 -14.00 -5.67 -9.19
C SER A 260 -13.77 -4.74 -7.99
N SER A 261 -14.84 -4.40 -7.27
CA SER A 261 -14.74 -3.76 -5.95
C SER A 261 -14.15 -4.75 -4.94
N ILE A 262 -13.32 -4.26 -4.03
CA ILE A 262 -12.59 -5.07 -3.04
C ILE A 262 -12.88 -4.51 -1.65
N ILE A 263 -13.49 -5.31 -0.79
CA ILE A 263 -13.91 -4.90 0.56
C ILE A 263 -13.04 -5.62 1.59
N GLY A 264 -12.21 -4.86 2.32
CA GLY A 264 -11.43 -5.38 3.44
C GLY A 264 -12.23 -5.37 4.73
N ALA A 265 -12.44 -6.55 5.33
CA ALA A 265 -13.13 -6.74 6.60
C ALA A 265 -12.22 -7.39 7.67
N VAL A 266 -12.52 -7.14 8.95
CA VAL A 266 -11.80 -7.71 10.09
C VAL A 266 -12.73 -8.50 10.99
N GLY A 267 -12.38 -9.77 11.18
CA GLY A 267 -13.17 -10.71 11.97
C GLY A 267 -14.42 -11.18 11.22
N VAL A 268 -14.93 -12.33 11.65
CA VAL A 268 -16.06 -13.00 10.97
C VAL A 268 -17.35 -12.17 11.05
N LYS A 269 -17.56 -11.45 12.16
CA LYS A 269 -18.74 -10.60 12.35
C LYS A 269 -18.83 -9.51 11.28
N GLN A 270 -17.80 -8.66 11.16
CA GLN A 270 -17.78 -7.58 10.18
C GLN A 270 -17.83 -8.13 8.74
N TYR A 271 -17.17 -9.25 8.49
CA TYR A 271 -17.19 -9.93 7.20
C TYR A 271 -18.58 -10.41 6.78
N ARG A 272 -19.41 -10.87 7.72
CA ARG A 272 -20.82 -11.23 7.44
C ARG A 272 -21.74 -10.02 7.35
N GLU A 273 -21.45 -8.97 8.12
CA GLU A 273 -22.20 -7.71 8.06
C GLU A 273 -22.13 -7.03 6.68
N THR A 274 -21.20 -7.42 5.79
CA THR A 274 -21.18 -6.92 4.41
C THR A 274 -22.23 -7.57 3.50
N ILE A 275 -22.78 -8.74 3.86
CA ILE A 275 -23.69 -9.52 2.99
C ILE A 275 -24.85 -8.68 2.44
N PRO A 276 -25.61 -7.91 3.27
CA PRO A 276 -26.74 -7.12 2.78
C PRO A 276 -26.36 -5.98 1.81
N PHE A 277 -25.09 -5.59 1.76
CA PHE A 277 -24.61 -4.49 0.92
C PHE A 277 -23.98 -4.98 -0.39
N VAL A 278 -23.65 -6.26 -0.48
CA VAL A 278 -22.83 -6.81 -1.57
C VAL A 278 -23.59 -7.86 -2.37
N VAL A 279 -24.33 -8.74 -1.69
CA VAL A 279 -25.04 -9.86 -2.30
C VAL A 279 -26.45 -9.42 -2.65
N LYS A 280 -26.85 -9.69 -3.89
CA LYS A 280 -28.19 -9.44 -4.43
C LYS A 280 -28.92 -10.75 -4.68
N GLU A 281 -30.24 -10.67 -4.70
CA GLU A 281 -31.06 -11.80 -5.15
C GLU A 281 -30.69 -12.17 -6.60
N GLY A 282 -30.42 -13.45 -6.83
CA GLY A 282 -29.96 -13.99 -8.10
C GLY A 282 -28.43 -14.01 -8.30
N ASP A 283 -27.63 -13.41 -7.41
CA ASP A 283 -26.17 -13.44 -7.53
C ASP A 283 -25.62 -14.87 -7.42
N VAL A 284 -24.70 -15.24 -8.31
CA VAL A 284 -23.90 -16.46 -8.19
C VAL A 284 -22.70 -16.16 -7.30
N CYS A 285 -22.75 -16.63 -6.05
CA CYS A 285 -21.73 -16.36 -5.04
C CYS A 285 -20.80 -17.55 -4.81
N ILE A 286 -19.57 -17.27 -4.36
CA ILE A 286 -18.66 -18.30 -3.84
C ILE A 286 -17.91 -17.82 -2.61
N GLU A 287 -17.72 -18.73 -1.64
CA GLU A 287 -16.83 -18.51 -0.50
C GLU A 287 -15.59 -19.40 -0.61
N VAL A 288 -14.42 -18.80 -0.47
CA VAL A 288 -13.12 -19.47 -0.43
C VAL A 288 -12.66 -19.55 1.02
N GLY A 289 -12.33 -20.77 1.49
CA GLY A 289 -11.93 -21.02 2.88
C GLY A 289 -13.11 -21.17 3.83
N SER A 290 -14.22 -21.76 3.36
CA SER A 290 -15.40 -21.97 4.18
C SER A 290 -15.14 -23.09 5.19
N HIS A 291 -14.96 -22.73 6.47
CA HIS A 291 -14.68 -23.74 7.50
C HIS A 291 -15.93 -24.59 7.83
N LEU A 292 -16.91 -24.02 8.54
CA LEU A 292 -18.16 -24.72 8.90
C LEU A 292 -19.33 -24.44 7.94
N GLY A 293 -19.10 -23.67 6.87
CA GLY A 293 -20.15 -23.27 5.92
C GLY A 293 -21.22 -22.31 6.49
N THR A 294 -21.02 -21.75 7.68
CA THR A 294 -22.00 -20.84 8.30
C THR A 294 -22.18 -19.57 7.48
N THR A 295 -21.08 -18.93 7.08
CA THR A 295 -21.13 -17.73 6.23
C THR A 295 -21.67 -18.07 4.84
N THR A 296 -21.30 -19.21 4.26
CA THR A 296 -21.84 -19.70 2.99
C THR A 296 -23.36 -19.83 3.04
N THR A 297 -23.91 -20.34 4.14
CA THR A 297 -25.37 -20.43 4.36
C THR A 297 -26.04 -19.06 4.42
N GLU A 298 -25.39 -18.07 5.04
CA GLU A 298 -25.91 -16.69 5.10
C GLU A 298 -25.88 -16.02 3.71
N ILE A 299 -24.83 -16.25 2.93
CA ILE A 299 -24.70 -15.77 1.55
C ILE A 299 -25.76 -16.40 0.65
N ASP A 300 -25.95 -17.73 0.71
CA ASP A 300 -26.94 -18.45 -0.10
C ASP A 300 -28.37 -17.96 0.18
N LYS A 301 -28.72 -17.76 1.46
CA LYS A 301 -30.02 -17.17 1.84
C LYS A 301 -30.23 -15.79 1.24
N ALA A 302 -29.20 -14.94 1.24
CA ALA A 302 -29.29 -13.60 0.66
C ALA A 302 -29.45 -13.65 -0.87
N ALA A 303 -28.72 -14.55 -1.54
CA ALA A 303 -28.80 -14.73 -2.99
C ALA A 303 -30.15 -15.35 -3.44
N ASN A 304 -30.79 -16.18 -2.61
CA ASN A 304 -32.04 -16.88 -2.95
C ASN A 304 -33.31 -16.18 -2.40
N GLY A 305 -33.23 -14.90 -2.04
CA GLY A 305 -34.39 -14.15 -1.54
C GLY A 305 -34.98 -14.70 -0.24
N GLY A 306 -34.18 -15.37 0.59
CA GLY A 306 -34.60 -16.00 1.84
C GLY A 306 -35.13 -17.43 1.72
N SER A 307 -35.18 -18.01 0.51
CA SER A 307 -35.47 -19.43 0.34
C SER A 307 -34.23 -20.28 0.68
N MET A 308 -34.41 -21.40 1.38
CA MET A 308 -33.31 -22.32 1.72
C MET A 308 -32.83 -23.03 0.46
N GLY A 309 -31.69 -22.61 -0.09
CA GLY A 309 -30.94 -23.36 -1.09
C GLY A 309 -29.99 -24.37 -0.45
N GLU A 310 -29.67 -25.44 -1.18
CA GLU A 310 -28.63 -26.39 -0.80
C GLU A 310 -27.27 -25.84 -1.22
N SER A 311 -26.59 -25.11 -0.33
CA SER A 311 -25.25 -24.55 -0.58
C SER A 311 -24.20 -25.66 -0.69
N ARG A 312 -23.48 -25.74 -1.83
CA ARG A 312 -22.38 -26.70 -2.04
C ARG A 312 -21.12 -26.04 -2.58
N GLY A 313 -20.00 -26.22 -1.87
CA GLY A 313 -18.64 -26.12 -2.40
C GLY A 313 -17.65 -25.45 -1.45
N ASP A 314 -16.61 -26.19 -1.03
CA ASP A 314 -15.39 -25.60 -0.48
C ASP A 314 -14.40 -25.40 -1.65
N GLY A 315 -14.06 -24.15 -1.90
CA GLY A 315 -13.40 -23.69 -3.12
C GLY A 315 -11.90 -23.50 -2.98
N PHE A 316 -11.13 -24.53 -2.63
CA PHE A 316 -9.70 -24.35 -2.32
C PHE A 316 -8.77 -24.18 -3.54
N ARG A 317 -9.27 -24.32 -4.78
CA ARG A 317 -8.44 -24.24 -6.00
C ARG A 317 -9.10 -23.41 -7.10
N THR A 318 -8.55 -22.23 -7.39
CA THR A 318 -9.08 -21.27 -8.39
C THR A 318 -9.32 -21.89 -9.77
N GLY A 319 -8.43 -22.78 -10.21
CA GLY A 319 -8.57 -23.52 -11.48
C GLY A 319 -9.69 -24.58 -11.46
N GLU A 320 -10.02 -25.13 -10.30
CA GLU A 320 -11.18 -26.00 -10.13
C GLU A 320 -12.48 -25.19 -10.03
N LEU A 321 -12.44 -23.98 -9.46
CA LEU A 321 -13.58 -23.05 -9.45
C LEU A 321 -14.06 -22.71 -10.87
N ALA A 322 -13.13 -22.33 -11.75
CA ALA A 322 -13.45 -22.05 -13.15
C ALA A 322 -14.04 -23.29 -13.86
N ARG A 323 -13.57 -24.50 -13.52
CA ARG A 323 -14.10 -25.76 -14.08
C ARG A 323 -15.45 -26.15 -13.48
N MET A 324 -15.72 -25.84 -12.21
CA MET A 324 -16.99 -26.09 -11.55
C MET A 324 -18.13 -25.34 -12.23
N LYS A 325 -17.88 -24.10 -12.73
CA LYS A 325 -18.88 -23.37 -13.51
C LYS A 325 -19.38 -24.17 -14.71
N THR A 326 -18.45 -24.63 -15.56
CA THR A 326 -18.76 -25.41 -16.76
C THR A 326 -19.54 -26.68 -16.44
N LYS A 327 -19.23 -27.32 -15.30
CA LYS A 327 -19.86 -28.58 -14.88
C LYS A 327 -21.25 -28.39 -14.28
N HIS A 328 -21.45 -27.35 -13.47
CA HIS A 328 -22.64 -27.23 -12.62
C HIS A 328 -23.67 -26.21 -13.10
N PHE A 329 -23.24 -25.16 -13.80
CA PHE A 329 -24.15 -24.07 -14.18
C PHE A 329 -24.62 -24.15 -15.64
N GLY A 330 -24.06 -25.09 -16.42
CA GLY A 330 -24.40 -25.24 -17.84
C GLY A 330 -24.22 -23.93 -18.62
N ASN A 331 -24.84 -23.84 -19.80
CA ASN A 331 -24.82 -22.64 -20.63
C ASN A 331 -25.77 -21.53 -20.11
N ARG A 332 -26.14 -21.55 -18.82
CA ARG A 332 -26.78 -20.40 -18.16
C ARG A 332 -25.72 -19.33 -17.96
N ALA A 333 -25.24 -18.76 -19.06
CA ALA A 333 -24.58 -17.48 -19.01
C ALA A 333 -25.60 -16.52 -18.37
N CYS A 334 -25.22 -15.92 -17.24
CA CYS A 334 -25.87 -14.70 -16.78
C CYS A 334 -25.95 -13.79 -18.01
N ALA A 335 -27.16 -13.49 -18.48
CA ALA A 335 -27.40 -12.93 -19.82
C ALA A 335 -26.74 -11.54 -20.02
N THR A 336 -26.15 -10.99 -18.96
CA THR A 336 -25.64 -9.63 -18.89
C THR A 336 -24.12 -9.54 -18.69
N THR A 337 -23.41 -10.57 -18.21
CA THR A 337 -21.96 -10.49 -17.94
C THR A 337 -21.23 -11.83 -18.13
N ASN A 338 -20.02 -11.78 -18.69
CA ASN A 338 -19.13 -12.96 -18.83
C ASN A 338 -18.58 -13.50 -17.48
N ALA A 339 -18.83 -12.78 -16.37
CA ALA A 339 -18.33 -13.11 -15.04
C ALA A 339 -18.69 -14.55 -14.61
N THR A 340 -17.75 -15.19 -13.90
CA THR A 340 -17.94 -16.57 -13.40
C THR A 340 -18.81 -16.59 -12.15
N TYR A 341 -18.56 -15.63 -11.26
CA TYR A 341 -19.28 -15.40 -10.02
C TYR A 341 -19.54 -13.90 -9.93
N ASP A 342 -20.68 -13.49 -9.38
CA ASP A 342 -20.99 -12.08 -9.14
C ASP A 342 -20.23 -11.57 -7.91
N VAL A 343 -20.15 -12.41 -6.86
CA VAL A 343 -19.51 -12.06 -5.59
C VAL A 343 -18.59 -13.19 -5.11
N VAL A 344 -17.38 -12.83 -4.70
CA VAL A 344 -16.41 -13.75 -4.09
C VAL A 344 -16.12 -13.33 -2.66
N TYR A 345 -16.38 -14.23 -1.72
CA TYR A 345 -16.04 -14.11 -0.30
C TYR A 345 -14.75 -14.89 -0.03
N VAL A 346 -13.77 -14.27 0.63
CA VAL A 346 -12.45 -14.86 0.91
C VAL A 346 -12.15 -14.83 2.41
N ASP A 347 -12.12 -16.01 3.03
CA ASP A 347 -11.73 -16.22 4.42
C ASP A 347 -10.57 -17.22 4.51
N ILE A 348 -9.34 -16.72 4.32
CA ILE A 348 -8.13 -17.53 4.42
C ILE A 348 -7.31 -17.10 5.65
N GLY A 349 -7.06 -18.06 6.53
CA GLY A 349 -6.17 -17.87 7.68
C GLY A 349 -4.75 -17.48 7.25
N GLY A 350 -4.08 -16.64 8.03
CA GLY A 350 -2.70 -16.20 7.75
C GLY A 350 -2.59 -14.90 6.92
N LEU A 351 -3.64 -14.49 6.19
CA LEU A 351 -3.64 -13.25 5.38
C LEU A 351 -3.73 -11.94 6.20
N SER A 352 -3.72 -12.03 7.53
CA SER A 352 -3.77 -10.88 8.45
C SER A 352 -2.46 -10.67 9.22
N GLY A 353 -1.40 -11.45 8.93
CA GLY A 353 -0.08 -11.30 9.54
C GLY A 353 0.72 -10.11 9.01
N SER A 354 1.90 -9.85 9.58
CA SER A 354 2.79 -8.76 9.13
C SER A 354 3.16 -8.89 7.66
N GLU A 355 3.31 -10.12 7.16
CA GLU A 355 3.67 -10.37 5.76
C GLU A 355 2.45 -10.47 4.85
N GLY A 356 1.30 -10.88 5.37
CA GLY A 356 0.11 -11.30 4.63
C GLY A 356 -0.53 -10.26 3.68
N LEU A 357 -0.06 -9.01 3.67
CA LEU A 357 -0.56 -7.98 2.77
C LEU A 357 -0.23 -8.29 1.31
N LEU A 358 1.01 -8.69 1.00
CA LEU A 358 1.44 -8.91 -0.37
C LEU A 358 0.75 -10.15 -0.95
N GLU A 359 0.61 -11.21 -0.16
CA GLU A 359 -0.14 -12.41 -0.53
C GLU A 359 -1.62 -12.10 -0.74
N ALA A 360 -2.22 -11.28 0.13
CA ALA A 360 -3.61 -10.89 -0.02
C ALA A 360 -3.85 -10.06 -1.30
N VAL A 361 -2.98 -9.09 -1.62
CA VAL A 361 -3.08 -8.31 -2.88
C VAL A 361 -2.89 -9.21 -4.10
N SER A 362 -1.88 -10.09 -4.08
CA SER A 362 -1.65 -11.06 -5.16
C SER A 362 -2.84 -12.00 -5.37
N LEU A 363 -3.42 -12.52 -4.28
CA LEU A 363 -4.62 -13.35 -4.32
C LEU A 363 -5.82 -12.61 -4.92
N MET A 364 -6.05 -11.36 -4.51
CA MET A 364 -7.16 -10.55 -5.04
C MET A 364 -6.98 -10.24 -6.52
N ALA A 365 -5.74 -9.98 -6.98
CA ALA A 365 -5.45 -9.82 -8.40
C ALA A 365 -5.73 -11.12 -9.17
N SER A 366 -5.32 -12.26 -8.64
CA SER A 366 -5.60 -13.58 -9.23
C SER A 366 -7.10 -13.86 -9.34
N ILE A 367 -7.87 -13.60 -8.27
CA ILE A 367 -9.33 -13.75 -8.24
C ILE A 367 -10.00 -12.80 -9.23
N SER A 368 -9.60 -11.52 -9.23
CA SER A 368 -10.14 -10.50 -10.14
C SER A 368 -9.98 -10.91 -11.60
N ASN A 369 -8.80 -11.41 -11.97
CA ASN A 369 -8.48 -11.76 -13.35
C ASN A 369 -9.05 -13.12 -13.77
N SER A 370 -9.21 -14.06 -12.83
CA SER A 370 -9.66 -15.42 -13.14
C SER A 370 -11.19 -15.56 -13.13
N LEU A 371 -11.85 -14.85 -12.21
CA LEU A 371 -13.29 -15.01 -11.98
C LEU A 371 -14.10 -13.79 -12.44
N GLU A 372 -13.44 -12.65 -12.61
CA GLU A 372 -14.04 -11.35 -12.98
C GLU A 372 -15.27 -10.98 -12.15
N PRO A 373 -15.24 -11.12 -10.80
CA PRO A 373 -16.42 -10.84 -10.01
C PRO A 373 -16.73 -9.34 -9.97
N ARG A 374 -17.99 -8.99 -9.73
CA ARG A 374 -18.38 -7.61 -9.44
C ARG A 374 -17.76 -7.14 -8.12
N CYS A 375 -17.74 -8.02 -7.12
CA CYS A 375 -17.20 -7.69 -5.80
C CYS A 375 -16.41 -8.84 -5.18
N ILE A 376 -15.33 -8.49 -4.48
CA ILE A 376 -14.54 -9.39 -3.63
C ILE A 376 -14.66 -8.87 -2.19
N VAL A 377 -15.07 -9.71 -1.26
CA VAL A 377 -15.02 -9.42 0.17
C VAL A 377 -13.95 -10.29 0.78
N ILE A 378 -12.96 -9.70 1.45
CA ILE A 378 -11.83 -10.44 2.04
C ILE A 378 -11.71 -10.16 3.54
N LYS A 379 -11.61 -11.24 4.33
CA LYS A 379 -11.33 -11.17 5.77
C LYS A 379 -9.83 -11.00 6.00
N SER A 380 -9.32 -9.78 5.86
CA SER A 380 -7.91 -9.44 6.10
C SER A 380 -7.77 -8.09 6.79
N LEU A 381 -7.08 -8.10 7.95
CA LEU A 381 -6.70 -6.87 8.66
C LEU A 381 -5.81 -5.96 7.80
N CYS A 382 -4.87 -6.54 7.06
CA CYS A 382 -3.93 -5.81 6.24
C CYS A 382 -4.62 -5.12 5.07
N ILE A 383 -5.55 -5.79 4.39
CA ILE A 383 -6.34 -5.16 3.31
C ILE A 383 -7.23 -4.06 3.87
N ARG A 384 -7.87 -4.29 5.01
CA ARG A 384 -8.67 -3.24 5.68
C ARG A 384 -7.79 -2.03 6.05
N GLN A 385 -6.60 -2.25 6.60
CA GLN A 385 -5.67 -1.16 6.92
C GLN A 385 -5.20 -0.43 5.66
N LEU A 386 -4.85 -1.16 4.60
CA LEU A 386 -4.48 -0.58 3.32
C LEU A 386 -5.61 0.30 2.76
N SER A 387 -6.87 -0.16 2.78
CA SER A 387 -8.03 0.65 2.37
C SER A 387 -8.25 1.92 3.21
N SER A 388 -7.63 2.00 4.39
CA SER A 388 -7.70 3.19 5.25
C SER A 388 -6.64 4.23 4.94
N CYS A 389 -5.46 3.80 4.45
CA CYS A 389 -4.33 4.68 4.18
C CYS A 389 -4.09 4.94 2.70
N LEU A 390 -4.43 4.00 1.81
CA LEU A 390 -4.26 4.14 0.37
C LEU A 390 -5.42 4.92 -0.24
N ILE A 391 -5.10 6.07 -0.83
CA ILE A 391 -6.05 7.07 -1.31
C ILE A 391 -5.71 7.39 -2.77
N PRO A 392 -6.65 7.22 -3.72
CA PRO A 392 -6.46 7.70 -5.08
C PRO A 392 -6.54 9.24 -5.10
N PHE A 393 -5.53 9.90 -5.67
CA PHE A 393 -5.49 11.36 -5.67
C PHE A 393 -6.67 12.00 -6.43
N SER A 394 -7.18 11.32 -7.46
CA SER A 394 -8.35 11.77 -8.23
C SER A 394 -9.58 12.03 -7.36
N GLU A 395 -9.82 11.22 -6.31
CA GLU A 395 -10.94 11.45 -5.38
C GLU A 395 -10.71 12.65 -4.46
N VAL A 396 -9.46 12.88 -4.05
CA VAL A 396 -9.09 14.04 -3.23
C VAL A 396 -9.34 15.32 -4.01
N TRP A 397 -8.87 15.34 -5.26
CA TRP A 397 -8.98 16.48 -6.16
C TRP A 397 -10.44 16.81 -6.53
N GLN A 398 -11.28 15.79 -6.74
CA GLN A 398 -12.71 15.99 -7.02
C GLN A 398 -13.44 16.63 -5.84
N LYS A 399 -13.13 16.20 -4.62
CA LYS A 399 -13.73 16.77 -3.39
C LYS A 399 -13.37 18.24 -3.19
N ASP A 400 -12.13 18.62 -3.50
CA ASP A 400 -11.72 20.02 -3.43
C ASP A 400 -12.49 20.88 -4.44
N ARG A 401 -12.69 20.36 -5.66
CA ARG A 401 -13.45 21.06 -6.70
C ARG A 401 -14.95 21.18 -6.41
N SER A 402 -15.54 20.20 -5.71
CA SER A 402 -16.96 20.28 -5.34
C SER A 402 -17.22 21.25 -4.18
N ASN A 403 -16.19 21.62 -3.43
CA ASN A 403 -16.29 22.52 -2.27
C ASN A 403 -15.89 23.98 -2.59
N ALA A 404 -15.32 24.21 -3.78
CA ALA A 404 -15.03 25.54 -4.32
C ALA A 404 -16.19 26.01 -5.19
#